data_AF-A0A0V8JPG9-F1
#
_entry.id   AF-A0A0V8JPG9-F1
#
_cell.length_a   1.000
_cell.length_b   1.000
_cell.length_c   1.000
_cell.angle_alpha   90.00
_cell.angle_beta   90.00
_cell.angle_gamma   90.00
#
_symmetry.space_group_name_H-M   'P 1'
#
loop_
_entity.id
_entity.type
_entity.pdbx_description
1 polymer ?
#
loop_
_entity_poly.entity_id
_entity_poly.type
_entity_poly.pdbx_seq_one_letter_code
_entity_poly.pdbx_strand_id
1 'polypeptide(L)' 'MSNQNQGLGDKVKGAVNKAKGEVKDQVGNAINNKNLQASGKKDKAKGKVQEGVGKFKDGQ' A
#
# COMPACT_ATOMS: atom_id res chain seq x y z
N MET A 1 4.48 -36.04 -29.85
CA MET A 1 3.72 -35.98 -28.59
C MET A 1 3.56 -34.51 -28.19
N SER A 2 2.35 -34.13 -27.80
CA SER A 2 1.97 -32.92 -27.03
C SER A 2 2.06 -31.55 -27.72
N ASN A 3 1.05 -31.19 -28.54
CA ASN A 3 0.82 -29.79 -28.94
C ASN A 3 -0.64 -29.48 -29.29
N GLN A 4 -1.55 -29.50 -28.29
CA GLN A 4 -2.90 -28.92 -28.46
C GLN A 4 -3.57 -28.44 -27.15
N ASN A 5 -2.91 -28.56 -25.99
CA ASN A 5 -3.43 -28.06 -24.71
C ASN A 5 -2.74 -26.77 -24.20
N GLN A 6 -1.76 -26.23 -24.94
CA GLN A 6 -1.00 -25.05 -24.52
C GLN A 6 -1.75 -23.73 -24.80
N GLY A 7 -2.60 -23.66 -25.83
CA GLY A 7 -3.27 -22.41 -26.20
C GLY A 7 -4.27 -21.84 -25.17
N LEU A 8 -5.10 -22.69 -24.55
CA LEU A 8 -6.03 -22.26 -23.50
C LEU A 8 -5.34 -22.15 -22.13
N GLY A 9 -4.46 -23.10 -21.80
CA GLY A 9 -3.70 -23.09 -20.55
C GLY A 9 -2.83 -21.84 -20.41
N ASP A 10 -2.17 -21.42 -21.49
CA ASP A 10 -1.33 -20.22 -21.50
C ASP A 10 -2.15 -18.92 -21.49
N LYS A 11 -3.32 -18.87 -22.14
CA LYS A 11 -4.23 -17.72 -22.06
C LYS A 11 -4.81 -17.54 -20.65
N VAL A 12 -5.23 -18.63 -20.01
CA VAL A 12 -5.74 -18.60 -18.63
C VAL A 12 -4.63 -18.26 -17.65
N LYS A 13 -3.43 -18.85 -17.80
CA LYS A 13 -2.25 -18.47 -17.01
C LYS A 13 -1.88 -17.00 -17.20
N GLY A 14 -1.99 -16.46 -18.42
CA GLY A 14 -1.76 -15.05 -18.70
C GLY A 14 -2.77 -14.13 -18.04
N ALA A 15 -4.06 -14.48 -18.06
CA ALA A 15 -5.12 -13.71 -17.40
C ALA A 15 -4.99 -13.71 -15.87
N VAL A 16 -4.71 -14.88 -15.28
CA VAL A 16 -4.46 -15.02 -13.84
C VAL A 16 -3.23 -14.23 -13.42
N ASN A 17 -2.14 -14.27 -14.19
CA ASN A 17 -0.95 -13.48 -13.90
C ASN A 17 -1.20 -11.97 -14.03
N LYS A 18 -2.01 -11.52 -14.99
CA LYS A 18 -2.42 -10.11 -15.10
C LYS A 18 -3.23 -9.64 -13.90
N ALA A 19 -4.28 -10.37 -13.54
CA ALA A 19 -5.10 -10.03 -12.38
C ALA A 19 -4.30 -10.04 -11.07
N LYS A 20 -3.43 -11.05 -10.90
CA LYS A 20 -2.51 -11.11 -9.75
C LYS A 20 -1.50 -9.97 -9.75
N GLY A 21 -1.05 -9.54 -10.93
CA GLY A 21 -0.21 -8.35 -11.13
C GLY A 21 -0.93 -7.08 -10.72
N GLU A 22 -2.13 -6.82 -11.24
CA GLU A 22 -2.94 -5.64 -10.90
C GLU A 22 -3.28 -5.55 -9.42
N VAL A 23 -3.57 -6.67 -8.76
CA VAL A 23 -3.79 -6.71 -7.31
C VAL A 23 -2.49 -6.43 -6.55
N LYS A 24 -1.36 -7.03 -6.95
CA LYS A 24 -0.05 -6.72 -6.34
C LYS A 24 0.39 -5.29 -6.60
N ASP A 25 -0.01 -4.68 -7.70
CA ASP A 25 0.27 -3.28 -8.03
C ASP A 25 -0.58 -2.35 -7.16
N GLN A 26 -1.88 -2.62 -7.02
CA GLN A 26 -2.78 -1.86 -6.16
C GLN A 26 -2.37 -1.96 -4.69
N VAL A 27 -2.07 -3.18 -4.22
CA VAL A 27 -1.63 -3.45 -2.85
C VAL A 27 -0.19 -2.98 -2.64
N GLY A 28 0.70 -3.12 -3.62
CA GLY A 28 2.08 -2.65 -3.56
C GLY A 28 2.19 -1.12 -3.57
N ASN A 29 1.31 -0.43 -4.31
CA ASN A 29 1.15 1.02 -4.24
C ASN A 29 0.54 1.45 -2.90
N ALA A 30 -0.44 0.73 -2.37
CA ALA A 30 -1.02 1.00 -1.05
C ALA A 30 -0.03 0.71 0.11
N ILE A 31 0.81 -0.31 -0.05
CA ILE A 31 1.87 -0.75 0.87
C ILE A 31 3.24 -0.16 0.47
N ASN A 32 3.29 0.91 -0.33
CA ASN A 32 4.45 1.81 -0.36
C ASN A 32 4.49 2.64 0.95
N ASN A 33 4.55 1.87 2.03
CA ASN A 33 4.19 2.15 3.39
C ASN A 33 5.42 2.66 4.15
N LYS A 34 6.59 2.75 3.52
CA LYS A 34 7.73 3.48 4.09
C LYS A 34 7.44 4.98 4.10
N ASN A 35 6.82 5.51 3.05
CA ASN A 35 6.35 6.89 3.03
C ASN A 35 5.15 7.10 3.94
N LEU A 36 4.14 6.21 3.88
CA LEU A 36 2.95 6.30 4.74
C LEU A 36 3.28 6.11 6.24
N GLN A 37 4.20 5.23 6.62
CA GLN A 37 4.72 5.17 7.99
C GLN A 37 5.54 6.39 8.37
N ALA A 38 6.41 6.89 7.48
CA ALA A 38 7.29 8.01 7.81
C ALA A 38 6.46 9.28 8.03
N SER A 39 5.49 9.56 7.17
CA SER A 39 4.53 10.65 7.35
C SER A 39 3.67 10.42 8.59
N GLY A 40 3.11 9.22 8.78
CA GLY A 40 2.29 8.91 9.96
C GLY A 40 3.03 9.09 11.30
N LYS A 41 4.33 8.81 11.36
CA LYS A 41 5.17 9.08 12.54
C LYS A 41 5.45 10.56 12.75
N LYS A 42 5.74 11.31 11.68
CA LYS A 42 5.95 12.77 11.75
C LYS A 42 4.68 13.49 12.18
N ASP A 43 3.53 13.14 11.61
CA ASP A 43 2.24 13.72 11.98
C ASP A 43 1.87 13.42 13.44
N LYS A 44 2.08 12.18 13.90
CA LYS A 44 1.90 11.84 15.33
C LYS A 44 2.79 12.70 16.24
N ALA A 45 4.04 12.92 15.88
CA ALA A 45 4.96 13.72 16.67
C ALA A 45 4.51 15.20 16.72
N LYS A 46 4.13 15.76 15.56
CA LYS A 46 3.64 17.14 15.46
C LYS A 46 2.35 17.35 16.26
N GLY A 47 1.41 16.40 16.18
CA GLY A 47 0.17 16.43 16.94
C GLY A 47 0.42 16.43 18.45
N LYS A 48 1.34 15.60 18.95
CA LYS A 48 1.72 15.59 20.37
C LYS A 48 2.31 16.92 20.83
N VAL A 49 3.15 17.55 20.03
CA VAL A 49 3.75 18.85 20.35
C VAL A 49 2.68 19.94 20.38
N GLN A 50 1.79 19.98 19.39
CA GLN A 50 0.68 20.93 19.35
C GLN A 50 -0.29 20.73 20.52
N GLU A 51 -0.61 19.49 20.86
CA GLU A 51 -1.47 19.19 22.01
C GLU A 51 -0.85 19.67 23.32
N GLY A 52 0.48 19.50 23.48
CA GLY A 52 1.21 20.02 24.64
C GLY A 52 1.23 21.55 24.73
N VAL A 53 1.50 22.23 23.61
CA VAL A 53 1.49 23.71 23.56
C VAL A 53 0.07 24.28 23.72
N GLY A 54 -0.94 23.62 23.13
CA GLY A 54 -2.34 23.97 23.29
C GLY A 54 -2.75 23.90 24.75
N LYS A 55 -2.54 22.76 25.41
CA LYS A 55 -2.81 22.59 26.85
C LYS A 55 -2.07 23.61 27.73
N PHE A 56 -0.87 24.04 27.35
CA PHE A 56 -0.12 25.06 28.08
C PHE A 56 -0.67 26.48 27.88
N LYS A 57 -1.19 26.79 26.69
CA LYS A 57 -1.87 28.05 26.37
C LYS A 57 -3.29 28.12 26.93
N ASP A 58 -4.02 27.01 26.92
CA ASP A 58 -5.38 26.89 27.47
C ASP A 58 -5.38 26.82 29.01
N GLY A 59 -4.24 26.49 29.62
CA GLY A 59 -4.04 26.44 31.07
C GLY A 59 -3.37 27.67 31.69
N GLN A 60 -3.15 28.75 30.92
CA GLN A 60 -2.60 30.03 31.39
C GLN A 60 -3.67 31.13 31.41
#